data_AF-A0A2V8Q9D9-F1
#
_entry.id   AF-A0A2V8Q9D9-F1
#
_cell.length_a   1.000
_cell.length_b   1.000
_cell.length_c   1.000
_cell.angle_alpha   90.00
_cell.angle_beta   90.00
_cell.angle_gamma   90.00
#
_symmetry.space_group_name_H-M   'P 1'
#
loop_
_entity.id
_entity.type
_entity.pdbx_description
1 polymer ?
#
loop_
_entity_poly.entity_id
_entity_poly.type
_entity_poly.pdbx_seq_one_letter_code
_entity_poly.pdbx_strand_id
1 'polypeptide(L)'
;MGCTTPGVPKDGDNNAADFRFVNTTGTLTAAGQLLGAPGPEGLTSPVRRDTTGIGLPLLDALLPAASAPNRLRTLTDPVYGSPFGTMTIRRRVTNNTGNPVTQLRFRIIEFTTFPAPAGIADLRARTGVDEGSISVSDPATCTASGAGSAPCIVTVLKTTLDQPPTQSIGGGLNSTMSVTLESPLPNGESVNVSFLLGVHQPGTFRFLVIVEALP
;
A
#
# COMPACT_ATOMS: atom_id res chain seq x y z
N MET A 1 -9.72 13.38 -9.14
CA MET A 1 -8.40 13.61 -9.75
C MET A 1 -7.81 12.24 -10.06
N GLY A 2 -7.60 11.94 -11.35
CA GLY A 2 -7.13 10.63 -11.80
C GLY A 2 -5.66 10.39 -11.45
N CYS A 3 -5.28 9.11 -11.42
CA CYS A 3 -3.89 8.64 -11.31
C CYS A 3 -3.02 9.38 -12.35
N THR A 4 -1.98 10.09 -11.92
CA THR A 4 -1.11 10.82 -12.86
C THR A 4 0.05 9.97 -13.38
N THR A 5 0.24 8.75 -12.84
CA THR A 5 1.38 7.90 -13.19
C THR A 5 0.93 6.46 -13.40
N PRO A 6 0.97 5.90 -14.63
CA PRO A 6 0.51 4.54 -14.91
C PRO A 6 1.35 3.41 -14.28
N GLY A 7 2.40 3.75 -13.52
CA GLY A 7 3.30 2.79 -12.87
C GLY A 7 4.17 1.98 -13.84
N VAL A 8 4.32 2.45 -15.09
CA VAL A 8 5.25 1.88 -16.08
C VAL A 8 6.41 2.85 -16.32
N PRO A 9 7.63 2.35 -16.54
CA PRO A 9 8.71 3.17 -17.06
C PRO A 9 8.27 3.85 -18.36
N LYS A 10 8.62 5.13 -18.49
CA LYS A 10 8.43 5.88 -19.73
C LYS A 10 9.81 6.08 -20.34
N ASP A 11 9.92 5.84 -21.63
CA ASP A 11 11.12 6.13 -22.42
C ASP A 11 10.69 7.08 -23.52
N GLY A 12 10.80 8.38 -23.23
CA GLY A 12 10.43 9.46 -24.13
C GLY A 12 11.66 10.19 -24.68
N ASP A 13 12.82 9.53 -24.69
CA ASP A 13 14.13 10.12 -24.98
C ASP A 13 14.44 11.36 -24.10
N ASN A 14 13.83 11.47 -22.90
CA ASN A 14 14.03 12.60 -22.00
C ASN A 14 14.10 12.14 -20.53
N ASN A 15 15.30 11.78 -20.10
CA ASN A 15 15.59 11.33 -18.74
C ASN A 15 15.04 12.25 -17.64
N ALA A 16 15.02 13.57 -17.85
CA ALA A 16 14.53 14.52 -16.85
C ALA A 16 13.00 14.45 -16.67
N ALA A 17 12.28 14.03 -17.72
CA ALA A 17 10.83 13.79 -17.67
C ALA A 17 10.49 12.34 -17.28
N ASP A 18 11.39 11.41 -17.59
CA ASP A 18 11.16 9.97 -17.48
C ASP A 18 11.57 9.39 -16.11
N PHE A 19 12.58 9.98 -15.46
CA PHE A 19 13.04 9.55 -14.15
C PHE A 19 12.68 10.54 -13.04
N ARG A 20 12.30 9.99 -11.89
CA ARG A 20 12.20 10.76 -10.64
C ARG A 20 13.32 10.36 -9.72
N PHE A 21 14.14 11.34 -9.33
CA PHE A 21 15.10 11.15 -8.27
C PHE A 21 14.38 11.06 -6.91
N VAL A 22 14.73 10.05 -6.12
CA VAL A 22 14.25 9.83 -4.77
C VAL A 22 15.41 9.43 -3.86
N ASN A 23 15.30 9.69 -2.56
CA ASN A 23 16.23 9.16 -1.58
C ASN A 23 15.53 8.80 -0.26
N THR A 24 16.13 7.87 0.48
CA THR A 24 15.50 7.24 1.66
C THR A 24 15.48 8.13 2.91
N THR A 25 16.16 9.29 2.87
CA THR A 25 16.26 10.24 3.98
C THR A 25 15.53 11.55 3.70
N GLY A 26 14.99 11.73 2.49
CA GLY A 26 14.41 12.99 2.03
C GLY A 26 15.41 14.16 1.97
N THR A 27 16.72 13.91 1.91
CA THR A 27 17.72 15.00 1.92
C THR A 27 17.64 15.81 0.62
N LEU A 28 17.82 17.14 0.70
CA LEU A 28 17.94 17.99 -0.48
C LEU A 28 19.29 17.70 -1.17
N THR A 29 19.22 17.38 -2.46
CA THR A 29 20.40 17.13 -3.31
C THR A 29 20.36 18.04 -4.54
N ALA A 30 21.42 18.01 -5.35
CA ALA A 30 21.43 18.68 -6.65
C ALA A 30 20.32 18.18 -7.61
N ALA A 31 19.85 16.94 -7.42
CA ALA A 31 18.76 16.34 -8.19
C ALA A 31 17.36 16.59 -7.57
N GLY A 32 17.29 17.41 -6.52
CA GLY A 32 16.06 17.75 -5.81
C GLY A 32 15.89 16.99 -4.49
N GLN A 33 14.67 17.05 -3.97
CA GLN A 33 14.29 16.52 -2.68
C GLN A 33 12.96 15.77 -2.83
N LEU A 34 12.99 14.45 -2.66
CA LEU A 34 11.79 13.61 -2.67
C LEU A 34 12.07 12.33 -1.89
N LEU A 35 11.19 12.01 -0.94
CA LEU A 35 11.27 10.79 -0.16
C LEU A 35 10.83 9.59 -1.01
N GLY A 36 11.65 8.56 -1.01
CA GLY A 36 11.35 7.30 -1.68
C GLY A 36 12.49 6.31 -1.59
N ALA A 37 12.27 5.12 -2.12
CA ALA A 37 13.27 4.07 -2.13
C ALA A 37 13.21 3.24 -3.42
N PRO A 38 14.34 2.71 -3.90
CA PRO A 38 14.30 1.56 -4.80
C PRO A 38 13.66 0.37 -4.07
N GLY A 39 12.66 -0.27 -4.68
CA GLY A 39 12.17 -1.57 -4.24
C GLY A 39 13.19 -2.68 -4.58
N PRO A 40 13.21 -3.80 -3.84
CA PRO A 40 14.05 -4.95 -4.19
C PRO A 40 13.67 -5.55 -5.55
N GLU A 41 14.61 -5.69 -6.48
CA GLU A 41 14.38 -6.34 -7.78
C GLU A 41 15.40 -7.45 -8.05
N GLY A 42 14.94 -8.54 -8.68
CA GLY A 42 15.72 -9.69 -9.08
C GLY A 42 14.90 -10.64 -9.96
N LEU A 43 15.52 -11.73 -10.43
CA LEU A 43 14.85 -12.72 -11.31
C LEU A 43 13.67 -13.43 -10.66
N THR A 44 13.61 -13.41 -9.33
CA THR A 44 12.55 -14.01 -8.52
C THR A 44 11.69 -12.94 -7.84
N SER A 45 11.70 -11.69 -8.31
CA SER A 45 10.87 -10.64 -7.73
C SER A 45 9.43 -10.72 -8.22
N PRO A 46 8.44 -10.43 -7.36
CA PRO A 46 7.06 -10.26 -7.77
C PRO A 46 6.94 -9.30 -8.95
N VAL A 47 6.18 -9.72 -9.96
CA VAL A 47 5.92 -8.94 -11.16
C VAL A 47 4.54 -8.32 -11.10
N ARG A 48 4.34 -7.22 -11.81
CA ARG A 48 3.07 -6.49 -11.85
C ARG A 48 1.89 -7.39 -12.27
N ARG A 49 0.80 -7.36 -11.50
CA ARG A 49 -0.41 -8.19 -11.67
C ARG A 49 -1.75 -7.47 -11.38
N ASP A 50 -1.73 -6.18 -11.05
CA ASP A 50 -2.93 -5.35 -10.86
C ASP A 50 -3.82 -5.25 -12.12
N THR A 51 -3.26 -5.47 -13.31
CA THR A 51 -4.01 -5.50 -14.58
C THR A 51 -4.23 -6.90 -15.14
N THR A 52 -3.67 -7.94 -14.52
CA THR A 52 -3.59 -9.31 -15.09
C THR A 52 -3.94 -10.41 -14.08
N GLY A 53 -4.73 -10.10 -13.05
CA GLY A 53 -5.37 -11.12 -12.23
C GLY A 53 -5.45 -10.82 -10.75
N ILE A 54 -4.77 -9.80 -10.21
CA ILE A 54 -4.94 -9.46 -8.78
C ILE A 54 -5.90 -8.30 -8.62
N GLY A 55 -7.06 -8.58 -8.02
CA GLY A 55 -8.04 -7.56 -7.65
C GLY A 55 -7.69 -6.92 -6.31
N LEU A 56 -7.93 -5.61 -6.18
CA LEU A 56 -7.77 -4.86 -4.93
C LEU A 56 -9.06 -4.09 -4.53
N PRO A 57 -10.23 -4.76 -4.42
CA PRO A 57 -11.48 -4.12 -3.98
C PRO A 57 -11.38 -3.51 -2.57
N LEU A 58 -12.36 -2.67 -2.24
CA LEU A 58 -12.55 -2.22 -0.85
C LEU A 58 -12.74 -3.43 0.08
N LEU A 59 -12.36 -3.26 1.35
CA LEU A 59 -12.64 -4.29 2.36
C LEU A 59 -14.16 -4.40 2.57
N ASP A 60 -14.86 -3.27 2.62
CA ASP A 60 -16.32 -3.19 2.68
C ASP A 60 -16.82 -2.32 1.53
N ALA A 61 -17.37 -2.93 0.49
CA ALA A 61 -17.87 -2.21 -0.69
C ALA A 61 -19.18 -1.43 -0.43
N LEU A 62 -19.87 -1.68 0.70
CA LEU A 62 -21.09 -0.96 1.06
C LEU A 62 -20.78 0.39 1.73
N LEU A 63 -19.52 0.64 2.09
CA LEU A 63 -19.08 1.87 2.73
C LEU A 63 -18.09 2.62 1.82
N PRO A 64 -18.07 3.96 1.88
CA PRO A 64 -17.10 4.74 1.12
C PRO A 64 -15.66 4.34 1.45
N ALA A 65 -14.77 4.44 0.46
CA ALA A 65 -13.33 4.24 0.66
C ALA A 65 -12.72 5.15 1.74
N ALA A 66 -13.41 6.27 2.02
CA ALA A 66 -12.99 7.28 2.95
C ALA A 66 -13.36 7.00 4.42
N SER A 67 -14.24 6.02 4.66
CA SER A 67 -14.85 5.72 5.96
C SER A 67 -14.35 4.40 6.52
N ALA A 68 -14.50 4.21 7.83
CA ALA A 68 -14.27 2.90 8.43
C ALA A 68 -15.26 1.86 7.83
N PRO A 69 -14.86 0.59 7.64
CA PRO A 69 -13.55 0.02 7.97
C PRO A 69 -12.48 0.22 6.88
N ASN A 70 -12.83 0.72 5.70
CA ASN A 70 -11.91 0.89 4.56
C ASN A 70 -10.74 1.84 4.85
N ARG A 71 -10.99 2.88 5.64
CA ARG A 71 -9.97 3.82 6.08
C ARG A 71 -10.22 4.26 7.52
N LEU A 72 -9.18 4.28 8.33
CA LEU A 72 -9.23 4.71 9.72
C LEU A 72 -8.12 5.73 9.98
N ARG A 73 -8.48 6.85 10.60
CA ARG A 73 -7.54 7.87 11.05
C ARG A 73 -7.39 7.77 12.57
N THR A 74 -6.16 7.57 13.03
CA THR A 74 -5.84 7.53 14.46
C THR A 74 -4.96 8.73 14.79
N LEU A 75 -5.43 9.64 15.64
CA LEU A 75 -4.73 10.91 15.92
C LEU A 75 -3.52 10.75 16.85
N THR A 76 -3.34 9.56 17.42
CA THR A 76 -2.19 9.20 18.25
C THR A 76 -1.40 8.08 17.57
N ASP A 77 -0.11 8.06 17.85
CA ASP A 77 0.77 6.98 17.41
C ASP A 77 1.69 6.61 18.58
N PRO A 78 1.57 5.38 19.12
CA PRO A 78 2.41 4.94 20.22
C PRO A 78 3.87 4.72 19.80
N VAL A 79 4.16 4.62 18.50
CA VAL A 79 5.52 4.40 17.98
C VAL A 79 6.06 5.72 17.43
N TYR A 80 7.00 6.34 18.14
CA TYR A 80 7.66 7.59 17.72
C TYR A 80 8.01 7.56 16.22
N GLY A 81 7.45 8.50 15.46
CA GLY A 81 7.62 8.53 14.01
C GLY A 81 6.43 9.05 13.22
N SER A 82 5.33 9.47 13.84
CA SER A 82 4.24 10.16 13.12
C SER A 82 3.56 11.19 14.04
N PRO A 83 4.00 12.47 14.05
CA PRO A 83 3.59 13.45 15.05
C PRO A 83 2.09 13.79 15.02
N PHE A 84 1.39 13.50 13.91
CA PHE A 84 -0.05 13.68 13.82
C PHE A 84 -0.82 12.36 13.91
N GLY A 85 -0.17 11.25 14.27
CA GLY A 85 -0.77 9.92 14.30
C GLY A 85 -0.70 9.19 12.95
N THR A 86 -1.58 8.21 12.74
CA THR A 86 -1.53 7.31 11.57
C THR A 86 -2.83 7.32 10.77
N MET A 87 -2.74 6.79 9.55
CA MET A 87 -3.85 6.46 8.67
C MET A 87 -3.70 5.01 8.20
N THR A 88 -4.70 4.18 8.52
CA THR A 88 -4.79 2.79 8.05
C THR A 88 -5.73 2.73 6.87
N ILE A 89 -5.32 2.09 5.78
CA ILE A 89 -6.16 1.80 4.61
C ILE A 89 -6.27 0.29 4.46
N ARG A 90 -7.48 -0.24 4.37
CA ARG A 90 -7.75 -1.68 4.30
C ARG A 90 -8.33 -2.05 2.93
N ARG A 91 -7.86 -3.18 2.41
CA ARG A 91 -8.27 -3.71 1.11
C ARG A 91 -8.45 -5.21 1.20
N ARG A 92 -9.33 -5.74 0.36
CA ARG A 92 -9.35 -7.17 0.06
C ARG A 92 -8.52 -7.39 -1.21
N VAL A 93 -7.67 -8.40 -1.19
CA VAL A 93 -6.84 -8.84 -2.31
C VAL A 93 -7.42 -10.14 -2.82
N THR A 94 -7.73 -10.24 -4.10
CA THR A 94 -8.29 -11.46 -4.70
C THR A 94 -7.36 -11.98 -5.78
N ASN A 95 -6.97 -13.25 -5.69
CA ASN A 95 -6.13 -13.90 -6.70
C ASN A 95 -6.99 -14.47 -7.84
N ASN A 96 -6.88 -13.90 -9.04
CA ASN A 96 -7.49 -14.40 -10.27
C ASN A 96 -6.43 -14.66 -11.35
N THR A 97 -5.19 -15.01 -10.95
CA THR A 97 -4.07 -15.20 -11.88
C THR A 97 -4.06 -16.58 -12.56
N GLY A 98 -4.98 -17.48 -12.19
CA GLY A 98 -5.05 -18.87 -12.66
C GLY A 98 -4.15 -19.85 -11.91
N ASN A 99 -3.20 -19.36 -11.09
CA ASN A 99 -2.31 -20.18 -10.26
C ASN A 99 -2.34 -19.69 -8.80
N PRO A 100 -1.93 -20.51 -7.82
CA PRO A 100 -1.68 -20.03 -6.46
C PRO A 100 -0.66 -18.89 -6.47
N VAL A 101 -0.75 -17.96 -5.53
CA VAL A 101 0.20 -16.84 -5.39
C VAL A 101 1.03 -17.04 -4.12
N THR A 102 2.34 -17.11 -4.27
CA THR A 102 3.29 -17.39 -3.18
C THR A 102 3.83 -16.12 -2.52
N GLN A 103 3.85 -15.00 -3.26
CA GLN A 103 4.30 -13.70 -2.75
C GLN A 103 3.40 -12.58 -3.25
N LEU A 104 3.07 -11.64 -2.35
CA LEU A 104 2.29 -10.45 -2.64
C LEU A 104 3.04 -9.21 -2.14
N ARG A 105 3.22 -8.24 -3.05
CA ARG A 105 3.92 -6.98 -2.82
C ARG A 105 3.13 -5.82 -3.42
N PHE A 106 3.20 -4.67 -2.77
CA PHE A 106 2.52 -3.46 -3.18
C PHE A 106 3.55 -2.35 -3.35
N ARG A 107 3.69 -1.83 -4.57
CA ARG A 107 4.62 -0.73 -4.85
C ARG A 107 3.87 0.58 -4.91
N ILE A 108 4.37 1.57 -4.18
CA ILE A 108 3.81 2.92 -4.16
C ILE A 108 4.21 3.66 -5.44
N ILE A 109 3.23 4.01 -6.28
CA ILE A 109 3.46 4.69 -7.57
C ILE A 109 3.01 6.14 -7.57
N GLU A 110 2.15 6.53 -6.64
CA GLU A 110 1.77 7.92 -6.41
C GLU A 110 1.46 8.12 -4.92
N PHE A 111 2.12 9.12 -4.33
CA PHE A 111 2.11 9.33 -2.90
C PHE A 111 2.37 10.78 -2.56
N THR A 112 1.51 11.39 -1.75
CA THR A 112 1.79 12.69 -1.14
C THR A 112 2.70 12.47 0.06
N THR A 113 3.98 12.79 -0.11
CA THR A 113 5.05 12.51 0.84
C THR A 113 6.05 13.66 0.87
N PHE A 114 7.05 13.56 1.73
CA PHE A 114 8.06 14.58 1.93
C PHE A 114 8.88 14.87 0.65
N PRO A 115 9.14 16.14 0.31
CA PRO A 115 8.62 17.36 0.93
C PRO A 115 7.17 17.65 0.48
N ALA A 116 6.30 17.96 1.45
CA ALA A 116 4.89 18.27 1.19
C ALA A 116 4.59 19.76 1.40
N PRO A 117 4.05 20.49 0.41
CA PRO A 117 3.57 21.87 0.59
C PRO A 117 2.45 21.97 1.63
N ALA A 118 2.22 23.16 2.18
CA ALA A 118 1.13 23.41 3.12
C ALA A 118 -0.24 22.99 2.51
N GLY A 119 -1.06 22.29 3.30
CA GLY A 119 -2.35 21.76 2.86
C GLY A 119 -2.28 20.43 2.10
N ILE A 120 -1.09 19.93 1.80
CA ILE A 120 -0.83 18.59 1.26
C ILE A 120 -0.28 17.71 2.38
N ALA A 121 -0.72 16.45 2.45
CA ALA A 121 -0.23 15.54 3.47
C ALA A 121 1.22 15.11 3.21
N ASP A 122 2.02 15.03 4.27
CA ASP A 122 3.26 14.24 4.29
C ASP A 122 2.90 12.88 4.90
N LEU A 123 2.67 11.90 4.02
CA LEU A 123 2.45 10.51 4.40
C LEU A 123 3.73 9.71 4.22
N ARG A 124 3.92 8.73 5.10
CA ARG A 124 5.07 7.82 5.06
C ARG A 124 4.63 6.39 5.32
N ALA A 125 4.96 5.48 4.41
CA ALA A 125 4.62 4.06 4.55
C ALA A 125 5.41 3.43 5.69
N ARG A 126 4.75 2.57 6.47
CA ARG A 126 5.34 1.92 7.65
C ARG A 126 4.88 0.48 7.77
N THR A 127 5.67 -0.34 8.47
CA THR A 127 5.25 -1.67 8.88
C THR A 127 4.07 -1.57 9.84
N GLY A 128 2.98 -2.26 9.51
CA GLY A 128 1.76 -2.29 10.30
C GLY A 128 1.76 -3.32 11.43
N VAL A 129 0.57 -3.60 11.94
CA VAL A 129 0.27 -4.69 12.88
C VAL A 129 -0.96 -5.45 12.38
N ASP A 130 -1.02 -6.75 12.64
CA ASP A 130 -2.16 -7.57 12.22
C ASP A 130 -3.41 -7.18 13.02
N GLU A 131 -4.56 -7.17 12.35
CA GLU A 131 -5.83 -6.74 12.94
C GLU A 131 -6.77 -7.93 13.02
N GLY A 132 -7.00 -8.44 14.23
CA GLY A 132 -7.77 -9.67 14.46
C GLY A 132 -9.29 -9.52 14.48
N SER A 133 -9.82 -8.30 14.46
CA SER A 133 -11.27 -8.08 14.65
C SER A 133 -11.77 -6.83 13.94
N ILE A 134 -12.02 -6.94 12.64
CA ILE A 134 -12.62 -5.87 11.83
C ILE A 134 -14.04 -6.28 11.44
N SER A 135 -15.02 -5.46 11.84
CA SER A 135 -16.42 -5.66 11.43
C SER A 135 -16.62 -5.20 9.99
N VAL A 136 -17.26 -6.06 9.19
CA VAL A 136 -17.53 -5.83 7.77
C VAL A 136 -18.99 -6.19 7.47
N SER A 137 -19.66 -5.33 6.70
CA SER A 137 -21.05 -5.53 6.26
C SER A 137 -21.16 -6.03 4.81
N ASP A 138 -20.06 -6.05 4.06
CA ASP A 138 -20.00 -6.57 2.69
C ASP A 138 -20.07 -8.11 2.66
N PRO A 139 -21.14 -8.72 2.11
CA PRO A 139 -21.29 -10.17 2.03
C PRO A 139 -20.18 -10.85 1.22
N ALA A 140 -19.62 -10.16 0.21
CA ALA A 140 -18.56 -10.74 -0.62
C ALA A 140 -17.28 -10.94 0.19
N THR A 141 -16.92 -9.97 1.04
CA THR A 141 -15.76 -10.07 1.93
C THR A 141 -15.98 -11.11 3.03
N CYS A 142 -17.19 -11.17 3.60
CA CYS A 142 -17.53 -12.20 4.60
C CYS A 142 -17.43 -13.62 4.04
N THR A 143 -17.96 -13.84 2.84
CA THR A 143 -17.87 -15.12 2.14
C THR A 143 -16.42 -15.48 1.83
N ALA A 144 -15.66 -14.54 1.26
CA ALA A 144 -14.26 -14.77 0.88
C ALA A 144 -13.31 -14.96 2.08
N SER A 145 -13.70 -14.51 3.27
CA SER A 145 -12.94 -14.72 4.51
C SER A 145 -13.40 -15.98 5.28
N GLY A 146 -14.35 -16.74 4.75
CA GLY A 146 -14.95 -17.89 5.45
C GLY A 146 -15.71 -17.51 6.73
N ALA A 147 -16.08 -16.23 6.89
CA ALA A 147 -16.65 -15.67 8.12
C ALA A 147 -18.19 -15.75 8.19
N GLY A 148 -18.83 -16.39 7.20
CA GLY A 148 -20.28 -16.58 7.13
C GLY A 148 -21.02 -15.40 6.49
N SER A 149 -22.26 -15.15 6.95
CA SER A 149 -23.12 -14.08 6.45
C SER A 149 -22.72 -12.72 7.01
N ALA A 150 -22.87 -11.66 6.21
CA ALA A 150 -22.74 -10.29 6.72
C ALA A 150 -23.87 -9.93 7.72
N PRO A 151 -23.59 -9.09 8.73
CA PRO A 151 -22.27 -8.57 9.09
C PRO A 151 -21.39 -9.64 9.74
N CYS A 152 -20.10 -9.62 9.46
CA CYS A 152 -19.13 -10.57 9.98
C CYS A 152 -17.91 -9.85 10.59
N ILE A 153 -17.04 -10.64 11.24
CA ILE A 153 -15.73 -10.18 11.71
C ILE A 153 -14.67 -10.91 10.89
N VAL A 154 -13.71 -10.15 10.36
CA VAL A 154 -12.60 -10.69 9.57
C VAL A 154 -11.26 -10.29 10.19
N THR A 155 -10.25 -11.10 9.90
CA THR A 155 -8.84 -10.75 10.13
C THR A 155 -8.31 -9.94 8.95
N VAL A 156 -7.38 -9.03 9.22
CA VAL A 156 -6.69 -8.21 8.22
C VAL A 156 -5.19 -8.27 8.50
N LEU A 157 -4.44 -8.81 7.53
CA LEU A 157 -2.99 -8.95 7.65
C LEU A 157 -2.31 -7.61 7.48
N LYS A 158 -1.24 -7.39 8.25
CA LYS A 158 -0.38 -6.22 8.06
C LYS A 158 0.39 -6.32 6.76
N THR A 159 0.75 -5.15 6.24
CA THR A 159 1.85 -5.02 5.30
C THR A 159 3.12 -4.56 6.03
N THR A 160 4.26 -5.05 5.57
CA THR A 160 5.59 -4.72 6.10
C THR A 160 6.32 -3.86 5.08
N LEU A 161 6.90 -2.74 5.50
CA LEU A 161 7.73 -1.92 4.61
C LEU A 161 9.02 -2.70 4.29
N ASP A 162 9.26 -2.95 3.02
CA ASP A 162 10.41 -3.76 2.59
C ASP A 162 11.73 -3.04 2.85
N GLN A 163 12.74 -3.79 3.24
CA GLN A 163 14.13 -3.37 3.44
C GLN A 163 15.05 -4.49 2.90
N PRO A 164 16.27 -4.20 2.43
CA PRO A 164 16.87 -2.89 2.15
C PRO A 164 16.23 -2.14 0.95
N PRO A 165 16.54 -0.84 0.74
CA PRO A 165 17.42 0.01 1.56
C PRO A 165 16.77 0.45 2.88
N THR A 166 17.58 0.91 3.83
CA THR A 166 17.08 1.44 5.10
C THR A 166 16.24 2.69 4.91
N GLN A 167 14.99 2.67 5.40
CA GLN A 167 14.02 3.76 5.30
C GLN A 167 13.61 4.25 6.71
N SER A 168 14.57 4.79 7.46
CA SER A 168 14.43 5.11 8.89
C SER A 168 13.35 6.14 9.21
N ILE A 169 13.00 6.98 8.24
CA ILE A 169 11.95 8.00 8.38
C ILE A 169 10.62 7.60 7.75
N GLY A 170 10.48 6.33 7.32
CA GLY A 170 9.33 5.78 6.61
C GLY A 170 9.51 5.76 5.08
N GLY A 171 8.71 4.93 4.41
CA GLY A 171 8.76 4.77 2.96
C GLY A 171 8.00 5.86 2.21
N GLY A 172 8.50 6.21 1.03
CA GLY A 172 7.94 7.23 0.16
C GLY A 172 7.57 6.66 -1.22
N LEU A 173 7.87 7.42 -2.28
CA LEU A 173 7.64 6.96 -3.65
C LEU A 173 8.49 5.74 -3.97
N ASN A 174 7.94 4.80 -4.74
CA ASN A 174 8.56 3.54 -5.18
C ASN A 174 8.95 2.56 -4.06
N SER A 175 8.76 2.93 -2.80
CA SER A 175 8.83 2.00 -1.68
C SER A 175 7.81 0.87 -1.87
N THR A 176 8.20 -0.33 -1.45
CA THR A 176 7.37 -1.52 -1.53
C THR A 176 6.95 -2.00 -0.15
N MET A 177 5.75 -2.58 -0.08
CA MET A 177 5.22 -3.18 1.12
C MET A 177 4.77 -4.61 0.82
N SER A 178 5.23 -5.59 1.60
CA SER A 178 4.90 -7.00 1.40
C SER A 178 3.97 -7.53 2.48
N VAL A 179 3.19 -8.56 2.13
CA VAL A 179 2.39 -9.32 3.10
C VAL A 179 2.93 -10.74 3.20
N THR A 180 3.09 -11.23 4.43
CA THR A 180 3.45 -12.63 4.67
C THR A 180 2.19 -13.48 4.56
N LEU A 181 2.17 -14.39 3.61
CA LEU A 181 1.10 -15.38 3.47
C LEU A 181 1.47 -16.64 4.25
N GLU A 182 0.53 -17.18 5.03
CA GLU A 182 0.73 -18.44 5.76
C GLU A 182 0.78 -19.66 4.82
N SER A 183 0.14 -19.55 3.67
CA SER A 183 0.17 -20.51 2.56
C SER A 183 -0.03 -19.78 1.24
N PRO A 184 0.38 -20.36 0.08
CA PRO A 184 0.12 -19.75 -1.21
C PRO A 184 -1.38 -19.45 -1.38
N LEU A 185 -1.74 -18.22 -1.74
CA LEU A 185 -3.12 -17.79 -1.92
C LEU A 185 -3.69 -18.46 -3.17
N PRO A 186 -4.65 -19.39 -3.07
CA PRO A 186 -5.16 -20.12 -4.24
C PRO A 186 -5.87 -19.20 -5.24
N ASN A 187 -6.00 -19.66 -6.49
CA ASN A 187 -6.81 -18.94 -7.48
C ASN A 187 -8.29 -18.95 -7.07
N GLY A 188 -8.94 -17.79 -7.14
CA GLY A 188 -10.30 -17.50 -6.67
C GLY A 188 -10.36 -17.00 -5.22
N GLU A 189 -9.32 -17.24 -4.42
CA GLU A 189 -9.33 -16.91 -2.99
C GLU A 189 -8.91 -15.46 -2.72
N SER A 190 -9.23 -14.99 -1.52
CA SER A 190 -8.88 -13.64 -1.08
C SER A 190 -8.15 -13.60 0.26
N VAL A 191 -7.38 -12.53 0.45
CA VAL A 191 -6.77 -12.16 1.73
C VAL A 191 -7.03 -10.68 2.00
N ASN A 192 -7.32 -10.32 3.24
CA ASN A 192 -7.51 -8.93 3.63
C ASN A 192 -6.18 -8.35 4.11
N VAL A 193 -5.84 -7.14 3.65
CA VAL A 193 -4.57 -6.48 3.99
C VAL A 193 -4.80 -5.05 4.46
N SER A 194 -3.89 -4.56 5.32
CA SER A 194 -3.86 -3.17 5.78
C SER A 194 -2.53 -2.49 5.46
N PHE A 195 -2.62 -1.25 4.99
CA PHE A 195 -1.50 -0.33 4.78
C PHE A 195 -1.47 0.67 5.93
N LEU A 196 -0.36 0.70 6.68
CA LEU A 196 -0.15 1.69 7.73
C LEU A 196 0.66 2.87 7.19
N LEU A 197 0.08 4.06 7.26
CA LEU A 197 0.69 5.29 6.81
C LEU A 197 0.87 6.24 8.00
N GLY A 198 2.11 6.62 8.27
CA GLY A 198 2.45 7.65 9.23
C GLY A 198 2.11 9.05 8.70
N VAL A 199 1.49 9.89 9.53
CA VAL A 199 1.12 11.27 9.17
C VAL A 199 2.10 12.25 9.82
N HIS A 200 2.93 12.89 8.98
CA HIS A 200 3.88 13.93 9.39
C HIS A 200 3.39 15.35 9.14
N GLN A 201 2.46 15.52 8.21
CA GLN A 201 1.73 16.77 7.98
C GLN A 201 0.31 16.39 7.55
N PRO A 202 -0.73 16.96 8.16
CA PRO A 202 -2.10 16.74 7.72
C PRO A 202 -2.38 17.53 6.43
N GLY A 203 -3.26 17.01 5.58
CA GLY A 203 -3.67 17.68 4.35
C GLY A 203 -4.42 16.76 3.42
N THR A 204 -4.66 17.25 2.20
CA THR A 204 -5.15 16.40 1.11
C THR A 204 -4.06 15.42 0.69
N PHE A 205 -4.44 14.19 0.35
CA PHE A 205 -3.47 13.14 0.09
C PHE A 205 -3.79 12.34 -1.15
N ARG A 206 -2.75 11.67 -1.67
CA ARG A 206 -2.86 10.62 -2.67
C ARG A 206 -2.03 9.44 -2.20
N PHE A 207 -2.57 8.24 -2.42
CA PHE A 207 -1.89 6.98 -2.15
C PHE A 207 -2.40 5.95 -3.16
N LEU A 208 -1.55 5.61 -4.11
CA LEU A 208 -1.82 4.61 -5.12
C LEU A 208 -0.67 3.60 -5.12
N VAL A 209 -1.07 2.33 -5.20
CA VAL A 209 -0.15 1.20 -5.30
C VAL A 209 -0.46 0.41 -6.56
N ILE A 210 0.57 -0.19 -7.14
CA ILE A 210 0.41 -1.34 -8.03
C ILE A 210 0.58 -2.62 -7.21
N VAL A 211 -0.09 -3.68 -7.64
CA VAL A 211 0.04 -5.01 -7.02
C VAL A 211 1.01 -5.84 -7.84
N GLU A 212 1.97 -6.45 -7.16
CA GLU A 212 2.97 -7.33 -7.72
C GLU A 212 2.85 -8.70 -7.04
N ALA A 213 2.92 -9.78 -7.83
CA ALA A 213 2.78 -11.12 -7.29
C ALA A 213 3.70 -12.13 -8.00
N LEU A 214 4.05 -13.19 -7.28
CA LEU A 214 4.61 -14.42 -7.84
C LEU A 214 3.59 -15.56 -7.75
N PRO A 215 3.42 -16.34 -8.84
CA PRO A 215 2.75 -17.63 -8.77
C PRO A 215 3.46 -18.66 -7.87
#